data_AF-A0A2E0S5Y0-F1
#
_entry.id   AF-A0A2E0S5Y0-F1
#
_cell.length_a   1.000
_cell.length_b   1.000
_cell.length_c   1.000
_cell.angle_alpha   90.00
_cell.angle_beta   90.00
_cell.angle_gamma   90.00
#
_symmetry.space_group_name_H-M   'P 1'
#
loop_
_entity.id
_entity.type
_entity.pdbx_description
1 polymer ?
#
loop_
_entity_poly.entity_id
_entity_poly.type
_entity_poly.pdbx_seq_one_letter_code
_entity_poly.pdbx_strand_id
1 'polypeptide(L)'
;MNKTTTHILLLLVLVIAAGCSVEKAMQAPDKKNLNIFQAGTARLHLIAEVGTPVTTEYRNGQRVDIFVFKQGMHKELNYLRAAGYGAAFVLTGGISEVLTYPVESEANFPTIAAQVTYDANDSVVSLEVLKDGMLIKTDGPKSASAREIPPASIASPPQQQGTQLQ
;
A
#
# COMPACT_ATOMS: atom_id res chain seq x y z
N MET A 1 -30.75 -15.87 -43.83
CA MET A 1 -29.78 -14.80 -43.53
C MET A 1 -28.80 -14.71 -44.70
N ASN A 2 -28.71 -13.56 -45.35
CA ASN A 2 -27.80 -13.30 -46.47
C ASN A 2 -26.35 -13.21 -45.98
N LYS A 3 -25.42 -13.67 -46.82
CA LYS A 3 -23.99 -13.77 -46.52
C LYS A 3 -23.39 -12.42 -46.13
N THR A 4 -23.83 -11.34 -46.79
CA THR A 4 -23.45 -9.96 -46.49
C THR A 4 -23.89 -9.48 -45.10
N THR A 5 -25.13 -9.74 -44.69
CA THR A 5 -25.60 -9.38 -43.35
C THR A 5 -24.90 -10.19 -42.26
N THR A 6 -24.49 -11.42 -42.55
CA THR A 6 -23.69 -12.24 -41.61
C THR A 6 -22.30 -11.64 -41.41
N HIS A 7 -21.64 -11.15 -42.48
CA HIS A 7 -20.35 -10.47 -42.36
C HIS A 7 -20.43 -9.12 -41.65
N ILE A 8 -21.48 -8.32 -41.91
CA ILE A 8 -21.72 -7.04 -41.22
C ILE A 8 -21.94 -7.28 -39.72
N LEU A 9 -22.73 -8.31 -39.36
CA LEU A 9 -22.96 -8.68 -37.97
C LEU A 9 -21.65 -9.13 -37.30
N LEU A 10 -20.83 -9.95 -37.97
CA LEU A 10 -19.54 -10.39 -37.45
C LEU A 10 -18.58 -9.22 -37.20
N LEU A 11 -18.50 -8.28 -38.14
CA LEU A 11 -17.64 -7.10 -38.05
C LEU A 11 -18.12 -6.16 -36.93
N LEU A 12 -19.43 -5.97 -36.80
CA LEU A 12 -20.03 -5.20 -35.71
C LEU A 12 -19.74 -5.82 -34.34
N VAL A 13 -19.85 -7.15 -34.20
CA VAL A 13 -19.51 -7.88 -32.97
C VAL A 13 -18.01 -7.74 -32.65
N LEU A 14 -17.14 -7.78 -33.65
CA LEU A 14 -15.69 -7.61 -33.47
C LEU A 14 -15.33 -6.21 -32.96
N VAL A 15 -16.05 -5.18 -33.42
CA VAL A 15 -15.85 -3.78 -32.98
C VAL A 15 -16.35 -3.58 -31.54
N ILE A 16 -17.43 -4.24 -31.13
CA ILE A 16 -17.94 -4.14 -29.75
C ILE A 16 -17.05 -4.90 -28.76
N ALA A 17 -16.41 -5.99 -29.19
CA ALA A 17 -15.48 -6.76 -28.37
C ALA A 17 -14.08 -6.12 -28.26
N ALA A 18 -13.84 -5.02 -28.98
CA ALA A 18 -12.56 -4.35 -29.03
C ALA A 18 -12.53 -3.11 -28.12
N GLY A 19 -11.58 -3.07 -27.19
CA GLY A 19 -11.46 -1.97 -26.22
C GLY A 19 -11.12 -2.43 -24.80
N CYS A 20 -10.91 -3.72 -24.59
CA CYS A 20 -10.53 -4.26 -23.28
C CYS A 20 -9.21 -3.66 -22.77
N SER A 21 -8.25 -3.37 -23.65
CA SER A 21 -6.99 -2.76 -23.21
C SER A 21 -7.14 -1.28 -22.83
N VAL A 22 -8.04 -0.56 -23.51
CA VAL A 22 -8.40 0.83 -23.15
C VAL A 22 -9.10 0.87 -21.80
N GLU A 23 -10.12 0.03 -21.61
CA GLU A 23 -10.86 -0.07 -20.36
C GLU A 23 -9.93 -0.42 -19.18
N LYS A 24 -9.10 -1.47 -19.33
CA LYS A 24 -8.17 -1.86 -18.27
C LYS A 24 -7.12 -0.79 -17.99
N ALA A 25 -6.61 -0.10 -19.00
CA ALA A 25 -5.69 1.01 -18.78
C ALA A 25 -6.36 2.14 -17.99
N MET A 26 -7.64 2.42 -18.24
CA MET A 26 -8.40 3.44 -17.49
C MET A 26 -8.73 3.01 -16.06
N GLN A 27 -8.99 1.73 -15.83
CA GLN A 27 -9.32 1.15 -14.52
C GLN A 27 -8.08 0.75 -13.71
N ALA A 28 -6.89 0.89 -14.29
CA ALA A 28 -5.64 0.61 -13.62
C ALA A 28 -5.55 1.35 -12.27
N PRO A 29 -5.03 0.68 -11.21
CA PRO A 29 -4.90 1.31 -9.91
C PRO A 29 -4.17 2.65 -9.98
N ASP A 30 -4.62 3.59 -9.16
CA ASP A 30 -3.95 4.87 -8.97
C ASP A 30 -2.73 4.72 -8.06
N LYS A 31 -1.72 5.54 -8.32
CA LYS A 31 -0.55 5.67 -7.45
C LYS A 31 -0.99 6.21 -6.08
N LYS A 32 -0.74 5.42 -5.03
CA LYS A 32 -1.00 5.83 -3.65
C LYS A 32 0.18 6.63 -3.09
N ASN A 33 -0.15 7.57 -2.22
CA ASN A 33 0.83 8.28 -1.41
C ASN A 33 1.33 7.37 -0.30
N LEU A 34 2.61 6.99 -0.32
CA LEU A 34 3.19 6.14 0.72
C LEU A 34 3.76 6.95 1.90
N ASN A 35 3.88 8.27 1.78
CA ASN A 35 4.43 9.11 2.83
C ASN A 35 3.50 9.20 4.05
N ILE A 36 2.21 8.87 3.90
CA ILE A 36 1.28 8.79 5.04
C ILE A 36 1.63 7.65 6.01
N PHE A 37 2.36 6.63 5.57
CA PHE A 37 2.84 5.55 6.43
C PHE A 37 4.08 6.02 7.20
N GLN A 38 3.83 6.78 8.26
CA GLN A 38 4.83 7.32 9.18
C GLN A 38 4.21 7.46 10.58
N ALA A 39 5.06 7.50 11.60
CA ALA A 39 4.62 7.67 12.98
C ALA A 39 3.81 8.98 13.16
N GLY A 40 2.76 8.90 13.99
CA GLY A 40 1.85 10.02 14.28
C GLY A 40 0.76 10.27 13.24
N THR A 41 0.76 9.59 12.09
CA THR A 41 -0.37 9.68 11.15
C THR A 41 -1.63 9.10 11.79
N ALA A 42 -2.76 9.78 11.62
CA ALA A 42 -4.05 9.27 12.08
C ALA A 42 -4.49 8.07 11.22
N ARG A 43 -5.07 7.04 11.85
CA ARG A 43 -5.62 5.86 11.18
C ARG A 43 -6.57 6.22 10.02
N LEU A 44 -7.41 7.24 10.22
CA LEU A 44 -8.36 7.69 9.20
C LEU A 44 -7.67 8.17 7.92
N HIS A 45 -6.51 8.81 8.02
CA HIS A 45 -5.75 9.25 6.83
C HIS A 45 -5.21 8.05 6.04
N LEU A 46 -4.79 6.98 6.73
CA LEU A 46 -4.38 5.75 6.04
C LEU A 46 -5.56 5.15 5.28
N ILE A 47 -6.72 5.04 5.93
CA ILE A 47 -7.92 4.48 5.31
C ILE A 47 -8.39 5.31 4.12
N ALA A 48 -8.33 6.65 4.23
CA ALA A 48 -8.72 7.54 3.15
C ALA A 48 -7.83 7.39 1.90
N GLU A 49 -6.54 7.12 2.08
CA GLU A 49 -5.59 6.98 0.98
C GLU A 49 -5.63 5.57 0.35
N VAL A 50 -5.52 4.53 1.18
CA VAL A 50 -5.30 3.15 0.71
C VAL A 50 -6.51 2.22 0.84
N GLY A 51 -7.61 2.70 1.44
CA GLY A 51 -8.80 1.91 1.70
C GLY A 51 -8.79 1.22 3.08
N THR A 52 -9.84 0.46 3.37
CA THR A 52 -9.96 -0.25 4.65
C THR A 52 -8.92 -1.36 4.77
N PRO A 53 -8.44 -1.64 5.99
CA PRO A 53 -7.51 -2.76 6.21
C PRO A 53 -8.18 -4.09 5.85
N VAL A 54 -7.38 -5.03 5.34
CA VAL A 54 -7.86 -6.41 5.06
C VAL A 54 -8.07 -7.19 6.35
N THR A 55 -7.29 -6.86 7.38
CA THR A 55 -7.35 -7.47 8.71
C THR A 55 -7.10 -6.42 9.76
N THR A 56 -7.89 -6.45 10.83
CA THR A 56 -7.67 -5.68 12.07
C THR A 56 -7.61 -6.66 13.23
N GLU A 57 -6.53 -6.59 14.01
CA GLU A 57 -6.28 -7.43 15.18
C GLU A 57 -5.93 -6.55 16.39
N TYR A 58 -5.95 -7.16 17.59
CA TYR A 58 -5.38 -6.57 18.79
C TYR A 58 -4.24 -7.43 19.28
N ARG A 59 -3.03 -6.87 19.35
CA ARG A 59 -1.83 -7.54 19.87
C ARG A 59 -1.29 -6.74 21.04
N ASN A 60 -1.12 -7.38 22.20
CA ASN A 60 -0.65 -6.72 23.43
C ASN A 60 -1.48 -5.47 23.82
N GLY A 61 -2.81 -5.52 23.60
CA GLY A 61 -3.72 -4.40 23.88
C GLY A 61 -3.66 -3.23 22.90
N GLN A 62 -2.81 -3.30 21.86
CA GLN A 62 -2.74 -2.32 20.78
C GLN A 62 -3.46 -2.82 19.54
N ARG A 63 -4.14 -1.91 18.83
CA ARG A 63 -4.75 -2.22 17.54
C ARG A 63 -3.65 -2.35 16.49
N VAL A 64 -3.75 -3.38 15.66
CA VAL A 64 -2.87 -3.65 14.53
C VAL A 64 -3.73 -3.81 13.29
N ASP A 65 -3.52 -2.98 12.29
CA ASP A 65 -4.16 -3.10 10.98
C ASP A 65 -3.15 -3.62 9.95
N ILE A 66 -3.63 -4.50 9.07
CA ILE A 66 -2.90 -4.95 7.89
C ILE A 66 -3.61 -4.36 6.67
N PHE A 67 -2.91 -3.51 5.94
CA PHE A 67 -3.36 -2.96 4.65
C PHE A 67 -2.72 -3.74 3.53
N VAL A 68 -3.50 -4.11 2.52
CA VAL A 68 -2.97 -4.71 1.28
C VAL A 68 -3.60 -3.96 0.11
N PHE A 69 -2.77 -3.40 -0.75
CA PHE A 69 -3.23 -2.62 -1.90
C PHE A 69 -2.23 -2.70 -3.06
N LYS A 70 -2.69 -2.38 -4.26
CA LYS A 70 -1.83 -2.26 -5.45
C LYS A 70 -1.24 -0.86 -5.52
N GLN A 71 0.06 -0.76 -5.72
CA GLN A 71 0.71 0.52 -5.99
C GLN A 71 0.63 0.82 -7.47
N GLY A 72 -0.32 1.68 -7.80
CA GLY A 72 -0.66 2.06 -9.15
C GLY A 72 0.22 3.13 -9.78
N MET A 73 -0.27 3.69 -10.88
CA MET A 73 0.37 4.75 -11.66
C MET A 73 -0.37 6.08 -11.56
N HIS A 74 0.27 7.15 -12.02
CA HIS A 74 -0.40 8.45 -12.12
C HIS A 74 -1.57 8.37 -13.10
N LYS A 75 -2.73 8.93 -12.70
CA LYS A 75 -3.95 8.99 -13.52
C LYS A 75 -3.71 9.46 -14.95
N GLU A 76 -2.91 10.51 -15.11
CA GLU A 76 -2.58 11.08 -16.41
C GLU A 76 -1.89 10.08 -17.33
N LEU A 77 -1.01 9.24 -16.76
CA LEU A 77 -0.31 8.21 -17.53
C LEU A 77 -1.23 7.05 -17.90
N ASN A 78 -2.22 6.73 -17.05
CA ASN A 78 -3.28 5.78 -17.38
C ASN A 78 -4.13 6.28 -18.56
N TYR A 79 -4.52 7.56 -18.56
CA TYR A 79 -5.25 8.16 -19.70
C TYR A 79 -4.42 8.18 -20.99
N LEU A 80 -3.13 8.52 -20.90
CA LEU A 80 -2.24 8.52 -22.07
C LEU A 80 -2.09 7.11 -22.66
N ARG A 81 -1.96 6.09 -21.81
CA ARG A 81 -1.93 4.68 -22.24
C ARG A 81 -3.25 4.28 -22.91
N ALA A 82 -4.38 4.59 -22.30
CA ALA A 82 -5.70 4.31 -22.86
C ALA A 82 -5.88 4.95 -24.24
N ALA A 83 -5.51 6.23 -24.40
CA ALA A 83 -5.53 6.93 -25.67
C ALA A 83 -4.60 6.28 -26.71
N GLY A 84 -3.38 5.89 -26.29
CA GLY A 84 -2.43 5.17 -27.12
C GLY A 84 -2.95 3.82 -27.61
N TYR A 85 -3.57 3.03 -26.73
CA TYR A 85 -4.20 1.76 -27.11
C TYR A 85 -5.37 1.95 -28.07
N GLY A 86 -6.22 2.95 -27.83
CA GLY A 86 -7.30 3.30 -28.76
C GLY A 86 -6.79 3.70 -30.15
N ALA A 87 -5.72 4.48 -30.22
CA ALA A 87 -5.09 4.84 -31.49
C ALA A 87 -4.48 3.61 -32.19
N ALA A 88 -3.74 2.77 -31.45
CA ALA A 88 -3.16 1.54 -31.98
C ALA A 88 -4.22 0.56 -32.49
N PHE A 89 -5.36 0.47 -31.80
CA PHE A 89 -6.49 -0.34 -32.22
C PHE A 89 -6.97 0.06 -33.63
N VAL A 90 -7.23 1.35 -33.85
CA VAL A 90 -7.68 1.87 -35.14
C VAL A 90 -6.63 1.64 -36.22
N LEU A 91 -5.36 1.94 -35.94
CA LEU A 91 -4.28 1.84 -36.92
C LEU A 91 -3.96 0.40 -37.33
N THR A 92 -4.16 -0.56 -36.43
CA THR A 92 -3.84 -1.99 -36.67
C THR A 92 -5.06 -2.83 -37.05
N GLY A 93 -6.25 -2.22 -37.16
CA GLY A 93 -7.49 -2.96 -37.36
C GLY A 93 -7.80 -3.93 -36.21
N GLY A 94 -7.33 -3.62 -35.01
CA GLY A 94 -7.58 -4.38 -33.78
C GLY A 94 -6.58 -5.46 -33.40
N ILE A 95 -5.54 -5.68 -34.21
CA ILE A 95 -4.48 -6.65 -33.87
C ILE A 95 -3.75 -6.24 -32.57
N SER A 96 -3.61 -4.93 -32.31
CA SER A 96 -2.92 -4.43 -31.12
C SER A 96 -3.53 -4.91 -29.80
N GLU A 97 -4.86 -5.06 -29.71
CA GLU A 97 -5.53 -5.46 -28.47
C GLU A 97 -5.07 -6.83 -27.98
N VAL A 98 -4.86 -7.78 -28.90
CA VAL A 98 -4.38 -9.13 -28.55
C VAL A 98 -2.98 -9.08 -27.93
N LEU A 99 -2.16 -8.13 -28.36
CA LEU A 99 -0.78 -7.96 -27.89
C LEU A 99 -0.70 -7.15 -26.59
N THR A 100 -1.57 -6.15 -26.43
CA THR A 100 -1.51 -5.23 -25.29
C THR A 100 -2.33 -5.71 -24.09
N TYR A 101 -3.38 -6.50 -24.31
CA TYR A 101 -4.23 -7.00 -23.22
C TYR A 101 -3.47 -7.71 -22.07
N PRO A 102 -2.47 -8.58 -22.32
CA PRO A 102 -1.69 -9.20 -21.23
C PRO A 102 -0.88 -8.18 -20.42
N VAL A 103 -0.45 -7.09 -21.05
CA VAL A 103 0.31 -6.00 -20.39
C VAL A 103 -0.57 -5.22 -19.42
N GLU A 104 -1.88 -5.18 -19.66
CA GLU A 104 -2.85 -4.54 -18.76
C GLU A 104 -3.32 -5.44 -17.60
N SER A 105 -2.64 -6.57 -17.35
CA SER A 105 -2.96 -7.40 -16.19
C SER A 105 -2.74 -6.65 -14.88
N GLU A 106 -3.70 -6.72 -13.95
CA GLU A 106 -3.56 -6.18 -12.60
C GLU A 106 -2.37 -6.79 -11.83
N ALA A 107 -1.92 -7.98 -12.25
CA ALA A 107 -0.72 -8.64 -11.71
C ALA A 107 0.55 -7.83 -11.96
N ASN A 108 0.57 -6.92 -12.94
CA ASN A 108 1.73 -6.10 -13.26
C ASN A 108 1.92 -4.91 -12.29
N PHE A 109 0.96 -4.66 -11.39
CA PHE A 109 1.13 -3.66 -10.34
C PHE A 109 1.70 -4.30 -9.07
N PRO A 110 2.76 -3.69 -8.49
CA PRO A 110 3.36 -4.19 -7.27
C PRO A 110 2.36 -4.14 -6.13
N THR A 111 2.34 -5.20 -5.33
CA THR A 111 1.48 -5.32 -4.16
C THR A 111 2.21 -4.76 -2.96
N ILE A 112 1.58 -3.83 -2.26
CA ILE A 112 2.08 -3.30 -0.98
C ILE A 112 1.27 -3.93 0.14
N ALA A 113 1.97 -4.48 1.13
CA ALA A 113 1.38 -4.90 2.39
C ALA A 113 1.98 -4.04 3.51
N ALA A 114 1.15 -3.41 4.33
CA ALA A 114 1.61 -2.58 5.44
C ALA A 114 0.96 -3.05 6.74
N GLN A 115 1.77 -3.46 7.71
CA GLN A 115 1.34 -3.72 9.08
C GLN A 115 1.53 -2.44 9.89
N VAL A 116 0.46 -1.97 10.51
CA VAL A 116 0.41 -0.69 11.22
C VAL A 116 -0.10 -0.93 12.64
N THR A 117 0.67 -0.52 13.64
CA THR A 117 0.25 -0.56 15.05
C THR A 117 -0.11 0.83 15.53
N TYR A 118 -1.19 0.94 16.31
CA TYR A 118 -1.72 2.21 16.81
C TYR A 118 -1.62 2.37 18.32
N ASP A 119 -1.59 3.64 18.76
CA ASP A 119 -1.82 4.02 20.15
C ASP A 119 -3.32 4.13 20.48
N ALA A 120 -3.63 4.56 21.71
CA ALA A 120 -5.01 4.73 22.18
C ALA A 120 -5.80 5.83 21.47
N ASN A 121 -5.12 6.74 20.76
CA ASN A 121 -5.73 7.84 20.00
C ASN A 121 -5.81 7.52 18.50
N ASP A 122 -5.69 6.25 18.12
CA ASP A 122 -5.69 5.81 16.72
C ASP A 122 -4.59 6.48 15.86
N SER A 123 -3.44 6.77 16.46
CA SER A 123 -2.27 7.31 15.78
C SER A 123 -1.17 6.25 15.62
N VAL A 124 -0.48 6.27 14.48
CA VAL A 124 0.55 5.26 14.15
C VAL A 124 1.74 5.34 15.11
N VAL A 125 2.08 4.21 15.73
CA VAL A 125 3.28 4.06 16.58
C VAL A 125 4.34 3.15 15.95
N SER A 126 3.94 2.18 15.14
CA SER A 126 4.87 1.30 14.44
C SER A 126 4.34 0.88 13.08
N LEU A 127 5.25 0.67 12.14
CA LEU A 127 4.95 0.35 10.76
C LEU A 127 5.99 -0.62 10.18
N GLU A 128 5.51 -1.64 9.49
CA GLU A 128 6.29 -2.48 8.58
C GLU A 128 5.63 -2.49 7.20
N VAL A 129 6.35 -2.08 6.17
CA VAL A 129 5.86 -2.06 4.79
C VAL A 129 6.66 -3.02 3.94
N LEU A 130 5.93 -3.90 3.25
CA LEU A 130 6.43 -4.90 2.33
C LEU A 130 5.96 -4.53 0.91
N LYS A 131 6.85 -4.68 -0.06
CA LYS A 131 6.56 -4.61 -1.50
C LYS A 131 6.84 -5.96 -2.13
N ASP A 132 5.81 -6.57 -2.68
CA ASP A 132 5.87 -7.91 -3.29
C ASP A 132 6.54 -8.95 -2.37
N GLY A 133 6.25 -8.85 -1.07
CA GLY A 133 6.82 -9.72 -0.04
C GLY A 133 8.19 -9.29 0.51
N MET A 134 8.85 -8.28 -0.06
CA MET A 134 10.13 -7.76 0.43
C MET A 134 9.93 -6.56 1.36
N LEU A 135 10.54 -6.56 2.53
CA LEU A 135 10.51 -5.40 3.43
C LEU A 135 11.19 -4.19 2.78
N ILE A 136 10.46 -3.08 2.68
CA ILE A 136 10.97 -1.82 2.09
C ILE A 136 11.07 -0.69 3.11
N LYS A 137 10.33 -0.77 4.22
CA LYS A 137 10.36 0.24 5.27
C LYS A 137 9.94 -0.37 6.61
N THR A 138 10.68 -0.03 7.65
CA THR A 138 10.31 -0.31 9.04
C THR A 138 10.52 0.94 9.86
N ASP A 139 9.45 1.49 10.40
CA ASP A 139 9.50 2.51 11.44
C ASP A 139 9.00 1.86 12.73
N GLY A 140 9.94 1.37 13.54
CA GLY A 140 9.64 0.82 14.86
C GLY A 140 9.28 1.93 15.85
N PRO A 141 8.66 1.61 17.00
CA PRO A 141 8.65 2.54 18.11
C PRO A 141 10.11 2.88 18.41
N LYS A 142 10.47 4.18 18.50
CA LYS A 142 11.76 4.56 19.10
C LYS A 142 11.83 3.80 20.41
N SER A 143 12.74 2.84 20.49
CA SER A 143 12.88 2.01 21.67
C SER A 143 12.95 2.94 22.87
N ALA A 144 12.13 2.68 23.89
CA ALA A 144 12.34 3.17 25.24
C ALA A 144 13.61 2.52 25.84
N SER A 145 14.74 2.71 25.16
CA SER A 145 16.09 2.29 25.52
C SER A 145 16.96 3.50 25.23
N ALA A 146 17.21 4.43 26.15
CA ALA A 146 17.48 4.25 27.56
C ALA A 146 16.58 5.15 28.41
N ARG A 147 15.73 4.56 29.24
CA ARG A 147 15.56 5.10 30.59
C ARG A 147 16.75 4.55 31.35
N GLU A 148 17.83 5.33 31.45
CA GLU A 148 18.81 5.11 32.50
C GLU A 148 18.02 4.98 33.79
N ILE A 149 17.98 3.78 34.35
CA ILE A 149 17.68 3.63 35.76
C ILE A 149 18.80 4.46 36.41
N PRO A 150 18.50 5.58 37.10
CA PRO A 150 19.53 6.29 37.84
C PRO A 150 20.16 5.22 38.73
N PRO A 151 21.50 5.04 38.72
CA PRO A 151 22.11 4.09 39.62
C PRO A 151 21.61 4.45 41.01
N ALA A 152 20.88 3.52 41.62
CA ALA A 152 20.46 3.63 42.99
C ALA A 152 21.69 4.07 43.77
N SER A 153 21.61 5.25 44.38
CA SER A 153 22.65 5.79 45.22
C SER A 153 22.94 4.74 46.28
N ILE A 154 24.04 3.99 46.09
CA ILE A 154 24.62 3.18 47.14
C ILE A 154 25.21 4.20 48.10
N ALA A 155 24.35 4.73 48.96
CA ALA A 155 24.76 5.47 50.12
C ALA A 155 25.48 4.48 51.03
N SER A 156 26.80 4.62 51.12
CA SER A 156 27.65 3.96 52.10
C SER A 156 27.05 4.15 53.51
N PRO A 157 27.08 3.13 54.39
CA PRO A 157 26.76 3.33 55.79
C PRO A 157 27.74 4.34 56.41
N PRO A 158 27.28 5.35 57.16
CA PRO A 158 28.19 6.25 57.84
C PRO A 158 28.96 5.51 58.94
N GLN A 159 30.29 5.66 58.93
CA GLN A 159 31.14 5.30 60.05
C GLN A 159 30.70 6.03 61.31
N GLN A 160 30.36 5.28 62.36
CA GLN A 160 30.36 5.80 63.72
C GLN A 160 31.66 5.42 64.40
N GLN A 161 32.55 6.41 64.53
CA GLN A 161 33.66 6.40 65.45
C GLN A 161 33.35 7.46 66.52
N GLY A 162 33.14 7.02 67.76
CA GLY A 162 32.68 7.86 68.85
C GLY A 162 32.69 7.13 70.19
N THR A 163 33.88 7.07 70.76
CA THR A 163 34.29 6.77 72.14
C THR A 163 33.37 7.32 73.24
N GLN A 164 33.07 6.53 74.29
CA GLN A 164 33.45 6.79 75.71
C GLN A 164 32.52 6.11 76.75
N LEU A 165 33.18 5.45 77.72
CA LEU A 165 32.90 5.35 79.18
C LEU A 165 31.44 5.27 79.68
N GLN A 166 31.08 4.14 80.30
CA GLN A 166 31.14 3.92 81.76
C GLN A 166 30.88 2.45 82.12
#